data_AF-A0A133KEE9-F1
#
_entry.id   AF-A0A133KEE9-F1
#
_cell.length_a   1.000
_cell.length_b   1.000
_cell.length_c   1.000
_cell.angle_alpha   90.00
_cell.angle_beta   90.00
_cell.angle_gamma   90.00
#
_symmetry.space_group_name_H-M   'P 1'
#
loop_
_entity.id
_entity.type
_entity.pdbx_description
1 polymer ?
#
loop_
_entity_poly.entity_id
_entity_poly.type
_entity_poly.pdbx_seq_one_letter_code
_entity_poly.pdbx_strand_id
1 'polypeptide(L)'
;MLKDKIEKYTFVMGVIVFIVSYNLPINMLNRFTELKPLGLSTFFICPILGIIGLIFSFKRKSILFSILNLILILSFSITMFLGNLFFE
;
A
#
# COMPACT_ATOMS: atom_id res chain seq x y z
N MET A 1 -12.78 -0.25 -21.64
CA MET A 1 -12.71 -1.41 -20.74
C MET A 1 -11.57 -1.32 -19.71
N LEU A 2 -10.28 -1.19 -20.07
CA LEU A 2 -9.21 -1.07 -19.07
C LEU A 2 -9.19 0.30 -18.34
N LYS A 3 -9.52 1.39 -19.06
CA LYS A 3 -9.61 2.74 -18.49
C LYS A 3 -10.67 2.87 -17.39
N ASP A 4 -11.62 1.95 -17.32
CA ASP A 4 -12.82 2.08 -16.48
C ASP A 4 -12.62 1.56 -15.05
N LYS A 5 -11.48 0.93 -14.74
CA LYS A 5 -11.22 0.31 -13.42
C LYS A 5 -9.82 0.57 -12.84
N ILE A 6 -9.21 1.71 -13.20
CA ILE A 6 -7.89 2.14 -12.70
C ILE A 6 -7.82 2.11 -11.16
N GLU A 7 -8.81 2.64 -10.42
CA GLU A 7 -8.80 2.59 -8.94
C GLU A 7 -8.77 1.17 -8.37
N LYS A 8 -9.35 0.19 -9.09
CA LYS A 8 -9.30 -1.21 -8.70
C LYS A 8 -7.92 -1.79 -8.97
N TYR A 9 -7.35 -1.49 -10.13
CA TYR A 9 -6.01 -1.97 -10.48
C TYR A 9 -4.92 -1.40 -9.59
N THR A 10 -4.97 -0.09 -9.28
CA THR A 10 -4.01 0.54 -8.36
C THR A 10 -4.11 -0.05 -6.96
N PHE A 11 -5.34 -0.28 -6.48
CA PHE A 11 -5.55 -0.91 -5.19
C PHE A 11 -5.01 -2.34 -5.15
N VAL A 12 -5.37 -3.17 -6.14
CA VAL A 12 -4.91 -4.56 -6.23
C VAL A 12 -3.39 -4.62 -6.36
N MET A 13 -2.77 -3.76 -7.17
CA MET A 13 -1.31 -3.67 -7.27
C MET A 13 -0.66 -3.29 -5.93
N GLY A 14 -1.24 -2.34 -5.19
CA GLY A 14 -0.75 -1.97 -3.87
C GLY A 14 -0.81 -3.13 -2.88
N VAL A 15 -1.92 -3.88 -2.88
CA VAL A 15 -2.09 -5.07 -2.03
C VAL A 15 -1.09 -6.17 -2.41
N ILE A 16 -0.86 -6.40 -3.70
CA ILE A 16 0.14 -7.38 -4.17
C ILE A 16 1.53 -6.98 -3.68
N VAL A 17 1.91 -5.71 -3.85
CA VAL A 17 3.21 -5.21 -3.38
C VAL A 17 3.33 -5.38 -1.87
N PHE A 18 2.28 -5.03 -1.11
CA PHE A 18 2.27 -5.19 0.34
C PHE A 18 2.48 -6.65 0.77
N ILE A 19 1.75 -7.60 0.18
CA ILE A 19 1.86 -9.02 0.48
C ILE A 19 3.26 -9.54 0.13
N VAL A 20 3.77 -9.19 -1.05
CA VAL A 20 5.11 -9.58 -1.48
C VAL A 20 6.15 -9.04 -0.49
N SER A 21 6.10 -7.76 -0.16
CA SER A 21 7.02 -7.14 0.79
C SER A 21 6.94 -7.68 2.22
N TYR A 22 5.78 -8.19 2.63
CA TYR A 22 5.63 -8.90 3.91
C TYR A 22 6.32 -10.27 3.92
N ASN A 23 6.32 -10.98 2.80
CA ASN A 23 6.98 -12.28 2.67
C ASN A 23 8.49 -12.17 2.39
N LEU A 24 8.98 -10.99 1.99
CA LEU A 24 10.40 -10.79 1.73
C LEU A 24 11.23 -10.88 3.02
N PRO A 25 12.40 -11.54 2.98
CA PRO A 25 13.27 -11.61 4.13
C PRO A 25 13.80 -10.22 4.50
N ILE A 26 13.79 -9.93 5.80
CA ILE A 26 14.09 -8.62 6.37
C ILE A 26 15.49 -8.13 5.94
N ASN A 27 16.44 -9.04 5.82
CA ASN A 27 17.85 -8.75 5.53
C ASN A 27 18.14 -8.58 4.03
N MET A 28 17.15 -8.82 3.15
CA MET A 28 17.35 -8.79 1.70
C MET A 28 17.81 -7.42 1.20
N LEU A 29 17.29 -6.36 1.83
CA LEU A 29 17.56 -4.98 1.45
C LEU A 29 18.70 -4.33 2.24
N ASN A 30 19.28 -4.99 3.26
CA ASN A 30 20.35 -4.41 4.09
C ASN A 30 21.61 -4.00 3.30
N ARG A 31 21.84 -4.56 2.09
CA ARG A 31 22.95 -4.15 1.20
C ARG A 31 22.68 -2.86 0.43
N PHE A 32 21.42 -2.43 0.35
CA PHE A 32 21.00 -1.26 -0.43
C PHE A 32 20.43 -0.15 0.46
N THR A 33 19.66 -0.52 1.50
CA THR A 33 18.98 0.40 2.43
C THR A 33 18.86 -0.22 3.82
N GLU A 34 18.90 0.59 4.87
CA GLU A 34 18.60 0.14 6.25
C GLU A 34 17.10 -0.08 6.52
N LEU A 35 16.24 0.21 5.54
CA LEU A 35 14.80 0.04 5.66
C LEU A 35 14.39 -1.41 5.39
N LYS A 36 13.52 -1.94 6.26
CA LYS A 36 12.87 -3.24 6.04
C LYS A 36 12.05 -3.19 4.74
N PRO A 37 11.98 -4.29 3.96
CA PRO A 37 11.19 -4.35 2.72
C PRO A 37 9.73 -3.92 2.92
N LEU A 38 9.12 -4.36 4.02
CA LEU A 38 7.76 -3.96 4.42
C LEU A 38 7.64 -2.44 4.62
N GLY A 39 8.59 -1.82 5.32
CA GLY A 39 8.63 -0.38 5.54
C GLY A 39 8.79 0.41 4.24
N LEU A 40 9.69 -0.01 3.36
CA LEU A 40 9.85 0.62 2.04
C LEU A 40 8.57 0.59 1.21
N SER A 41 7.92 -0.57 1.15
CA SER A 41 6.70 -0.74 0.36
C SER A 41 5.54 0.09 0.87
N THR A 42 5.36 0.17 2.19
CA THR A 42 4.24 0.86 2.83
C THR A 42 4.49 2.36 2.96
N PHE A 43 5.75 2.80 3.05
CA PHE A 43 6.09 4.21 3.17
C PHE A 43 6.16 4.93 1.82
N PHE A 44 6.56 4.21 0.74
CA PHE A 44 6.72 4.81 -0.58
C PHE A 44 5.71 4.26 -1.60
N ILE A 45 5.69 2.95 -1.84
CA ILE A 45 4.97 2.38 -2.98
C ILE A 45 3.44 2.41 -2.78
N CYS A 46 2.96 1.96 -1.60
CA CYS A 46 1.54 1.90 -1.28
C CYS A 46 0.88 3.29 -1.25
N PRO A 47 1.50 4.35 -0.68
CA PRO A 47 0.97 5.71 -0.72
C PRO A 47 0.90 6.26 -2.14
N ILE A 48 1.93 6.05 -2.99
CA ILE A 48 1.90 6.51 -4.38
C ILE A 48 0.76 5.83 -5.14
N LEU A 49 0.64 4.51 -5.06
CA LEU A 49 -0.44 3.76 -5.70
C LEU A 49 -1.82 4.13 -5.15
N GLY A 50 -1.93 4.31 -3.84
CA GLY A 50 -3.15 4.72 -3.16
C GLY A 50 -3.60 6.13 -3.56
N ILE A 51 -2.69 7.10 -3.67
CA ILE A 51 -3.02 8.47 -4.13
C ILE A 51 -3.54 8.43 -5.57
N ILE A 52 -2.88 7.70 -6.47
CA ILE A 52 -3.34 7.56 -7.85
C ILE A 52 -4.74 6.93 -7.87
N GLY A 53 -4.94 5.83 -7.13
CA GLY A 53 -6.23 5.16 -7.04
C GLY A 53 -7.33 6.04 -6.45
N LEU A 54 -7.00 6.84 -5.43
CA LEU A 54 -7.90 7.76 -4.77
C LEU A 54 -8.38 8.87 -5.73
N ILE A 55 -7.47 9.46 -6.52
CA ILE A 55 -7.83 10.48 -7.52
C ILE A 55 -8.82 9.91 -8.54
N PHE A 56 -8.57 8.69 -9.03
CA PHE A 56 -9.47 8.04 -10.00
C PHE A 56 -10.81 7.62 -9.38
N SER A 57 -10.81 7.15 -8.12
CA SER A 57 -12.05 6.76 -7.42
C SER A 57 -12.94 7.95 -7.13
N PHE A 58 -12.37 9.12 -6.77
CA PHE A 58 -13.12 10.37 -6.64
C PHE A 58 -13.76 10.79 -7.95
N LYS A 59 -13.01 10.73 -9.06
CA LYS A 59 -13.54 11.08 -10.39
C LYS A 59 -14.71 10.17 -10.80
N ARG A 60 -14.73 8.92 -10.36
CA ARG A 60 -15.79 7.95 -10.62
C ARG A 60 -16.87 7.85 -9.53
N LYS A 61 -16.81 8.68 -8.49
CA LYS A 61 -17.70 8.65 -7.32
C LYS A 61 -17.79 7.26 -6.65
N SER A 62 -16.73 6.46 -6.75
CA SER A 62 -16.70 5.14 -6.10
C SER A 62 -16.21 5.27 -4.66
N ILE A 63 -17.16 5.40 -3.73
CA ILE A 63 -16.88 5.53 -2.30
C ILE A 63 -16.08 4.34 -1.77
N LEU A 64 -16.44 3.12 -2.18
CA LEU A 64 -15.74 1.90 -1.75
C LEU A 64 -14.26 1.93 -2.14
N PHE A 65 -13.93 2.24 -3.39
CA PHE A 65 -12.53 2.32 -3.82
C PHE A 65 -11.81 3.55 -3.29
N SER A 66 -12.50 4.65 -2.98
CA SER A 66 -11.89 5.77 -2.26
C SER A 66 -11.45 5.34 -0.86
N ILE A 67 -12.31 4.67 -0.11
CA ILE A 67 -11.97 4.19 1.24
C ILE A 67 -10.82 3.17 1.17
N LEU A 68 -10.88 2.20 0.25
CA LEU A 68 -9.84 1.19 0.09
C LEU A 68 -8.47 1.80 -0.27
N ASN A 69 -8.43 2.75 -1.21
CA ASN A 69 -7.18 3.43 -1.56
C ASN A 69 -6.69 4.35 -0.43
N LEU A 70 -7.59 4.93 0.37
CA LEU A 70 -7.22 5.70 1.57
C LEU A 70 -6.58 4.81 2.64
N ILE A 71 -7.14 3.61 2.88
CA ILE A 71 -6.55 2.60 3.77
C ILE A 71 -5.16 2.20 3.25
N LEU A 72 -5.00 2.05 1.93
CA LEU A 72 -3.73 1.72 1.32
C LEU A 72 -2.67 2.81 1.55
N ILE A 73 -3.06 4.10 1.52
CA ILE A 73 -2.18 5.22 1.86
C ILE A 73 -1.76 5.15 3.34
N LEU A 74 -2.71 4.82 4.22
CA LEU A 74 -2.47 4.69 5.67
C LEU A 74 -1.84 3.35 6.07
N SER A 75 -1.50 2.49 5.10
CA SER A 75 -0.98 1.14 5.36
C SER A 75 0.25 1.15 6.26
N PHE A 76 1.16 2.11 6.11
CA PHE A 76 2.33 2.25 6.98
C PHE A 76 1.93 2.47 8.44
N SER A 77 1.11 3.48 8.71
CA SER A 77 0.65 3.80 10.07
C SER A 77 -0.12 2.63 10.69
N ILE A 78 -0.97 1.96 9.91
CA ILE A 78 -1.72 0.78 10.38
C ILE A 78 -0.76 -0.36 10.72
N THR A 79 0.21 -0.65 9.86
CA THR A 79 1.16 -1.75 10.06
C THR A 79 2.05 -1.49 11.27
N MET A 80 2.52 -0.25 11.44
CA MET A 80 3.30 0.16 12.60
C MET A 80 2.48 0.07 13.89
N PHE A 81 1.23 0.54 13.87
CA PHE A 81 0.34 0.46 15.03
C PHE A 81 0.04 -0.98 15.44
N LEU A 82 -0.27 -1.86 14.48
CA LEU A 82 -0.47 -3.29 14.73
C LEU A 82 0.82 -3.95 15.25
N GLY A 83 1.97 -3.60 14.67
CA GLY A 83 3.26 -4.08 15.14
C GLY A 83 3.52 -3.72 16.60
N ASN A 84 3.20 -2.49 17.00
CA ASN A 84 3.32 -2.07 18.39
C ASN A 84 2.33 -2.80 19.30
N LEU A 85 1.08 -2.96 18.88
CA LEU A 85 0.03 -3.56 19.71
C LEU A 85 0.19 -5.08 19.93
N PHE A 86 0.79 -5.81 18.99
CA PHE A 86 0.97 -7.26 19.09
C PHE A 86 2.35 -7.70 19.57
N PHE A 87 3.36 -6.83 19.53
CA PHE A 87 4.75 -7.17 19.85
C PHE A 87 5.37 -6.33 20.99
N GLU A 88 4.65 -5.37 21.58
CA GLU A 88 4.83 -4.96 22.99
C GLU A 88 4.01 -5.86 23.92
#